data_AF-A0A2D7XBQ6-F1
#
_entry.id   AF-A0A2D7XBQ6-F1
#
_cell.length_a   1.000
_cell.length_b   1.000
_cell.length_c   1.000
_cell.angle_alpha   90.00
_cell.angle_beta   90.00
_cell.angle_gamma   90.00
#
_symmetry.space_group_name_H-M   'P 1'
#
loop_
_entity.id
_entity.type
_entity.pdbx_description
1 polymer ?
#
loop_
_entity_poly.entity_id
_entity_poly.type
_entity_poly.pdbx_seq_one_letter_code
_entity_poly.pdbx_strand_id
1 'polypeptide(L)' 'MTEQQIQSKRIKELEEQGYYVIKLIQTNKNGIPDLIALPQNCDALFSEVKRPRQKVSALQKYRIKELEEHGIKTEVYSG' A
#
# COMPACT_ATOMS: atom_id res chain seq x y z
N MET A 1 6.68 -5.69 25.63
CA MET A 1 6.76 -5.14 24.27
C MET A 1 5.80 -3.98 24.16
N THR A 2 6.21 -2.88 23.52
CA THR A 2 5.31 -1.77 23.19
C THR A 2 4.40 -2.17 22.03
N GLU A 3 3.28 -1.46 21.85
CA GLU A 3 2.38 -1.66 20.71
C GLU A 3 3.12 -1.54 19.37
N GLN A 4 4.05 -0.59 19.27
CA GLN A 4 4.93 -0.42 18.11
C GLN A 4 5.80 -1.68 17.85
N GLN A 5 6.33 -2.31 18.90
CA GLN A 5 7.12 -3.54 18.77
C GLN A 5 6.24 -4.71 18.31
N ILE A 6 5.01 -4.82 18.82
CA ILE A 6 4.04 -5.84 18.41
C ILE A 6 3.65 -5.64 16.95
N GLN A 7 3.33 -4.41 16.55
CA GLN A 7 3.00 -4.07 15.16
C GLN A 7 4.15 -4.40 14.21
N SER A 8 5.39 -4.06 14.60
CA SER A 8 6.58 -4.35 13.81
C SER A 8 6.83 -5.86 13.65
N LYS A 9 6.59 -6.65 14.70
CA LYS A 9 6.64 -8.12 14.62
C LYS A 9 5.58 -8.64 13.67
N ARG A 10 4.37 -8.10 13.73
CA ARG A 10 3.24 -8.55 12.90
C ARG A 10 3.43 -8.24 11.43
N ILE A 11 4.01 -7.09 11.08
CA ILE A 11 4.36 -6.75 9.69
C ILE A 11 5.28 -7.83 9.11
N LYS A 12 6.37 -8.17 9.83
CA LYS A 12 7.32 -9.20 9.37
C LYS A 12 6.67 -10.57 9.17
N GLU A 13 5.85 -11.01 10.12
CA GLU A 13 5.14 -12.29 10.01
C GLU A 13 4.23 -12.35 8.78
N LEU A 14 3.59 -11.25 8.41
CA LEU A 14 2.70 -11.16 7.25
C LEU A 14 3.50 -11.06 5.95
N GLU A 15 4.59 -10.29 5.92
CA GLU A 15 5.50 -10.23 4.77
C GLU A 15 6.14 -11.61 4.49
N GLU A 16 6.53 -12.36 5.52
CA GLU A 16 7.00 -13.75 5.41
C GLU A 16 5.94 -14.70 4.84
N GLN A 17 4.64 -14.38 5.03
CA GLN A 17 3.52 -15.11 4.44
C GLN A 17 3.20 -14.65 3.00
N GLY A 18 3.95 -13.69 2.44
CA GLY A 18 3.77 -13.20 1.08
C GLY A 18 2.75 -12.07 0.94
N TYR A 19 2.37 -11.41 2.04
CA TYR A 19 1.54 -10.21 1.97
C TYR A 19 2.38 -8.96 1.68
N TYR A 20 1.84 -8.04 0.88
CA TYR A 20 2.31 -6.67 0.83
C TYR A 20 1.62 -5.88 1.95
N VAL A 21 2.39 -5.44 2.95
CA VAL A 21 1.84 -4.83 4.17
C VAL A 21 2.08 -3.33 4.19
N ILE A 22 1.02 -2.55 4.44
CA ILE A 22 1.09 -1.09 4.53
C ILE A 22 0.58 -0.65 5.89
N LYS A 23 1.37 0.19 6.57
CA LYS A 23 0.92 0.92 7.76
C LYS A 23 0.06 2.12 7.36
N LEU A 24 -1.15 2.17 7.89
CA LEU A 24 -2.12 3.23 7.67
C LEU A 24 -1.90 4.33 8.73
N ILE A 25 -1.51 5.53 8.29
CA ILE A 25 -1.25 6.68 9.17
C ILE A 25 -2.32 7.75 8.99
N GLN A 26 -2.80 7.93 7.77
CA GLN A 26 -3.81 8.94 7.44
C GLN A 26 -4.85 8.32 6.49
N THR A 27 -6.10 8.31 6.94
CA THR A 27 -7.24 7.73 6.23
C THR A 27 -8.41 8.72 6.24
N ASN A 28 -9.32 8.58 5.27
CA ASN A 28 -10.54 9.40 5.22
C ASN A 28 -11.66 8.89 6.16
N LYS A 29 -11.51 7.69 6.72
CA LYS A 29 -12.42 7.07 7.68
C LYS A 29 -11.70 6.91 9.02
N ASN A 30 -12.37 7.30 10.09
CA ASN A 30 -11.87 7.18 11.47
C ASN A 30 -12.06 5.74 11.99
N GLY A 31 -11.19 5.33 12.92
CA GLY A 31 -11.27 4.00 13.55
C GLY A 31 -10.90 2.83 12.62
N ILE A 32 -10.27 3.11 11.48
CA ILE A 32 -9.73 2.07 10.59
C ILE A 32 -8.53 1.38 11.29
N PRO A 33 -8.37 0.06 11.16
CA PRO A 33 -7.20 -0.66 11.69
C PRO A 33 -5.86 -0.11 11.19
N ASP A 34 -4.78 -0.32 11.94
CA ASP A 34 -3.47 0.29 11.64
C ASP A 34 -2.72 -0.30 10.44
N LEU A 35 -3.03 -1.54 10.04
CA LEU A 35 -2.35 -2.25 8.97
C LEU A 35 -3.35 -2.75 7.94
N ILE A 36 -2.96 -2.68 6.67
CA ILE A 36 -3.56 -3.46 5.59
C ILE A 36 -2.53 -4.46 5.07
N ALA A 37 -2.95 -5.71 4.88
CA ALA A 37 -2.12 -6.78 4.35
C ALA A 37 -2.78 -7.33 3.09
N LEU A 38 -2.08 -7.23 1.96
CA LEU A 38 -2.62 -7.54 0.64
C LEU A 38 -1.93 -8.80 0.10
N PRO A 39 -2.66 -9.92 -0.07
CA PRO A 39 -2.06 -11.13 -0.62
C PRO A 39 -1.68 -10.88 -2.08
N GLN A 40 -0.77 -11.71 -2.60
CA GLN A 40 -0.39 -11.65 -4.00
C GLN A 40 -1.61 -11.82 -4.92
N ASN A 41 -1.66 -11.05 -6.00
CA ASN A 41 -2.77 -11.05 -6.98
C ASN A 41 -4.16 -10.72 -6.39
N CYS A 42 -4.23 -10.01 -5.26
CA CYS A 42 -5.52 -9.61 -4.70
C CYS A 42 -6.24 -8.61 -5.61
N ASP A 43 -7.58 -8.63 -5.57
CA ASP A 43 -8.41 -7.70 -6.36
C ASP A 43 -8.56 -6.36 -5.64
N ALA A 44 -7.43 -5.64 -5.51
CA ALA A 44 -7.37 -4.27 -5.03
C ALA A 44 -6.90 -3.35 -6.16
N LEU A 45 -7.42 -2.11 -6.16
CA LEU A 45 -6.99 -1.05 -7.06
C LEU A 45 -6.27 0.04 -6.27
N PHE A 46 -5.03 0.32 -6.67
CA PHE A 46 -4.25 1.46 -6.18
C PHE A 46 -4.27 2.59 -7.21
N SER A 47 -4.98 3.67 -6.90
CA SER A 47 -5.14 4.82 -7.79
C SER A 47 -4.26 5.99 -7.35
N GLU A 48 -3.25 6.32 -8.16
CA GLU A 48 -2.42 7.52 -7.98
C GLU A 48 -3.10 8.72 -8.66
N VAL A 49 -3.73 9.58 -7.86
CA VAL A 49 -4.46 10.74 -8.37
C VAL A 49 -3.53 11.94 -8.61
N LYS A 50 -3.57 12.49 -9.82
CA LYS A 50 -2.81 13.68 -10.23
C LYS A 50 -3.72 14.79 -10.73
N ARG A 51 -3.22 16.03 -10.63
CA ARG A 51 -3.81 17.13 -11.42
C ARG A 51 -3.46 16.93 -12.89
N PRO A 52 -4.27 17.44 -13.83
CA PRO A 52 -3.92 17.43 -15.25
C PRO A 52 -2.50 17.95 -15.48
N ARG A 53 -1.73 17.26 -16.34
CA ARG A 53 -0.32 17.55 -16.68
C ARG A 53 0.71 17.32 -15.57
N GLN A 54 0.30 16.99 -14.35
CA GLN A 54 1.24 16.67 -13.28
C GLN A 54 1.78 15.25 -13.46
N LYS A 55 3.10 15.12 -13.48
CA LYS A 55 3.77 13.82 -13.64
C LYS A 55 3.85 13.06 -12.30
N VAL A 56 3.84 11.74 -12.41
CA VAL A 56 4.15 10.81 -11.32
C VAL A 56 5.63 10.95 -10.91
N SER A 57 5.90 11.04 -9.62
CA SER A 57 7.28 11.17 -9.11
C SER A 57 8.05 9.86 -9.27
N ALA A 58 9.39 9.91 -9.18
CA ALA A 58 10.22 8.71 -9.29
C ALA A 58 9.86 7.65 -8.22
N LEU A 59 9.63 8.08 -6.97
CA LEU A 59 9.23 7.19 -5.89
C LEU A 59 7.86 6.55 -6.14
N GLN A 60 6.91 7.31 -6.67
CA GLN A 60 5.58 6.78 -6.99
C GLN A 60 5.66 5.75 -8.11
N LYS A 61 6.47 5.99 -9.15
CA LYS A 61 6.73 4.99 -10.21
C LYS A 61 7.33 3.71 -9.65
N TYR A 62 8.29 3.84 -8.72
CA TYR A 62 8.88 2.70 -8.05
C TYR A 62 7.83 1.88 -7.29
N ARG A 63 6.97 2.52 -6.50
CA ARG A 63 5.92 1.82 -5.74
C ARG A 63 4.82 1.23 -6.63
N ILE A 64 4.45 1.90 -7.71
CA ILE A 64 3.52 1.36 -8.70
C ILE A 64 4.08 0.06 -9.28
N LYS A 65 5.36 0.07 -9.71
CA LYS A 65 6.03 -1.12 -10.24
C LYS A 65 6.07 -2.26 -9.21
N GLU A 66 6.35 -1.96 -7.95
CA GLU A 66 6.35 -2.94 -6.87
C GLU A 66 4.96 -3.56 -6.63
N LEU A 67 3.89 -2.76 -6.66
CA LEU A 67 2.51 -3.24 -6.57
C LEU A 67 2.12 -4.12 -7.76
N GLU A 68 2.51 -3.72 -8.98
CA GLU A 68 2.28 -4.49 -10.21
C GLU A 68 3.04 -5.82 -10.19
N GLU A 69 4.28 -5.84 -9.71
CA GLU A 69 5.08 -7.06 -9.51
C GLU A 69 4.43 -7.99 -8.47
N HIS A 70 3.71 -7.45 -7.49
CA HIS A 70 2.90 -8.20 -6.53
C HIS A 70 1.54 -8.66 -7.09
N GLY A 71 1.24 -8.33 -8.37
CA GLY A 71 0.00 -8.68 -9.04
C GLY A 71 -1.19 -7.80 -8.68
N ILE A 72 -0.96 -6.63 -8.07
CA ILE A 72 -2.00 -5.69 -7.67
C ILE A 72 -2.24 -4.69 -8.81
N LYS A 73 -3.51 -4.37 -9.08
CA LYS A 73 -3.88 -3.40 -10.12
C LYS A 73 -3.53 -1.99 -9.66
N THR A 74 -2.92 -1.22 -10.55
CA THR A 74 -2.64 0.20 -10.33
C THR A 74 -3.18 1.06 -11.47
N GLU A 75 -3.41 2.33 -11.19
CA GLU A 75 -3.73 3.33 -12.21
C GLU A 75 -3.15 4.70 -11.85
N VAL A 76 -3.01 5.56 -12.87
CA VAL A 76 -2.73 6.99 -12.70
C VAL A 76 -3.95 7.74 -13.22
N TYR A 77 -4.73 8.32 -12.32
CA TYR A 77 -5.97 9.03 -12.65
C TYR A 77 -5.75 10.55 -12.58
N SER A 78 -6.18 11.29 -13.60
CA SER A 78 -5.93 12.75 -13.69
C SER A 78 -7.15 13.64 -13.88
N GLY A 79 -8.35 13.12 -13.58
CA GLY A 79 -9.62 13.74 -13.94
C GLY A 79 -10.11 13.26 -15.29
#